data_AF-A0A5S9MLI6-F1
#
_entry.id   AF-A0A5S9MLI6-F1
#
_cell.length_a   1.000
_cell.length_b   1.000
_cell.length_c   1.000
_cell.angle_alpha   90.00
_cell.angle_beta   90.00
_cell.angle_gamma   90.00
#
_symmetry.space_group_name_H-M   'P 1'
#
loop_
_entity.id
_entity.type
_entity.pdbx_description
1 polymer ?
#
loop_
_entity_poly.entity_id
_entity_poly.type
_entity_poly.pdbx_seq_one_letter_code
_entity_poly.pdbx_strand_id
1 'polypeptide(L)'
;MEIIKLNGSIELAPLIGLADRIVDIVSTGQTLKENGLVETEHICDITSRFIVNPVSYRMKDNVIDEMAQRLARIIEGEGEESS
;
A
#
# COMPACT_ATOMS: atom_id res chain seq x y z
N MET A 1 -8.55 19.58 14.02
CA MET A 1 -8.77 18.24 13.45
C MET A 1 -8.33 17.24 14.49
N GLU A 2 -9.17 16.28 14.82
CA GLU A 2 -8.86 15.22 15.79
C GLU A 2 -8.59 13.92 15.01
N ILE A 3 -7.55 13.18 15.40
CA ILE A 3 -7.16 11.93 14.74
C ILE A 3 -7.46 10.77 15.68
N ILE A 4 -8.33 9.88 15.25
CA ILE A 4 -8.71 8.67 15.99
C ILE A 4 -8.06 7.48 15.31
N LYS A 5 -7.17 6.76 16.02
CA LYS A 5 -6.55 5.56 15.48
C LYS A 5 -7.50 4.37 15.63
N LEU A 6 -7.83 3.73 14.52
CA LEU A 6 -8.61 2.49 14.47
C LEU A 6 -7.72 1.34 14.01
N ASN A 7 -7.95 0.14 14.55
CA ASN A 7 -7.17 -1.06 14.21
C ASN A 7 -7.94 -2.05 13.30
N GLY A 8 -9.13 -1.66 12.83
CA GLY A 8 -9.98 -2.47 11.95
C GLY A 8 -11.38 -1.85 11.79
N SER A 9 -12.12 -2.31 10.78
CA SER A 9 -13.48 -1.82 10.44
C SER A 9 -13.55 -0.29 10.35
N ILE A 10 -12.59 0.29 9.64
CA ILE A 10 -12.42 1.75 9.51
C ILE A 10 -13.67 2.36 8.86
N GLU A 11 -14.31 1.62 7.95
CA GLU A 11 -15.52 1.97 7.21
C GLU A 11 -16.75 2.13 8.12
N LEU A 12 -16.72 1.58 9.34
CA LEU A 12 -17.80 1.72 10.31
C LEU A 12 -17.78 3.10 10.99
N ALA A 13 -16.63 3.77 11.07
CA ALA A 13 -16.49 5.01 11.81
C ALA A 13 -17.41 6.14 11.30
N PRO A 14 -17.55 6.37 9.97
CA PRO A 14 -18.56 7.28 9.44
C PRO A 14 -19.99 6.83 9.72
N LEU A 15 -20.27 5.52 9.64
CA LEU A 15 -21.62 4.99 9.78
C LEU A 15 -22.22 5.23 11.17
N ILE A 16 -21.40 5.16 12.22
CA ILE A 16 -21.83 5.39 13.61
C ILE A 16 -21.60 6.83 14.10
N GLY A 17 -21.12 7.72 13.22
CA GLY A 17 -20.82 9.12 13.57
C GLY A 17 -19.58 9.29 14.46
N LEU A 18 -18.64 8.33 14.46
CA LEU A 18 -17.38 8.44 15.18
C LEU A 18 -16.39 9.39 14.48
N ALA A 19 -16.42 9.43 13.15
CA ALA A 19 -15.57 10.31 12.35
C ALA A 19 -16.27 10.75 11.07
N ASP A 20 -16.11 12.01 10.66
CA ASP A 20 -16.70 12.53 9.41
C ASP A 20 -15.99 11.96 8.16
N ARG A 21 -14.72 11.59 8.29
CA ARG A 21 -13.84 11.13 7.22
C ARG A 21 -12.91 10.03 7.72
N ILE A 22 -12.49 9.16 6.81
CA ILE A 22 -11.47 8.15 7.06
C ILE A 22 -10.30 8.35 6.09
N VAL A 23 -9.13 7.90 6.52
CA VAL A 23 -7.93 7.78 5.68
C VAL A 23 -7.57 6.30 5.68
N ASP A 24 -7.61 5.68 4.51
CA ASP A 24 -7.35 4.26 4.35
C ASP A 24 -6.64 3.97 3.03
N ILE A 25 -5.98 2.82 2.94
CA ILE A 25 -5.36 2.33 1.72
C ILE A 25 -6.40 1.54 0.93
N VAL A 26 -6.68 1.98 -0.29
CA VAL A 26 -7.66 1.33 -1.17
C VAL A 26 -7.04 0.97 -2.51
N SER A 27 -7.58 -0.07 -3.15
CA SER A 27 -7.18 -0.47 -4.51
C SER A 27 -8.19 0.09 -5.53
N THR A 28 -9.08 -0.74 -6.07
CA THR A 28 -10.09 -0.32 -7.07
C THR A 28 -11.23 0.54 -6.50
N GLY A 29 -11.22 0.82 -5.20
CA GLY A 29 -12.29 1.51 -4.48
C GLY A 29 -13.59 0.70 -4.33
N GLN A 30 -13.60 -0.60 -4.67
CA GLN A 30 -14.80 -1.44 -4.56
C GLN A 30 -15.31 -1.54 -3.12
N THR A 31 -14.43 -1.76 -2.15
CA THR A 31 -14.77 -1.84 -0.72
C THR A 31 -15.39 -0.54 -0.20
N LEU A 32 -14.94 0.62 -0.68
CA LEU A 32 -15.56 1.90 -0.33
C LEU A 32 -17.01 1.94 -0.82
N LYS A 33 -17.25 1.59 -2.09
CA LYS A 33 -18.59 1.59 -2.70
C LYS A 33 -19.55 0.65 -1.96
N GLU A 34 -19.08 -0.54 -1.59
CA GLU A 34 -19.88 -1.53 -0.84
C GLU A 34 -20.32 -0.99 0.54
N ASN A 35 -19.55 -0.08 1.13
CA ASN A 35 -19.87 0.60 2.40
C ASN A 35 -20.52 1.98 2.22
N GLY A 36 -20.93 2.33 0.99
CA GLY A 36 -21.52 3.64 0.69
C GLY A 36 -20.56 4.82 0.82
N LEU A 37 -19.25 4.55 0.80
CA LEU A 37 -18.20 5.54 0.87
C LEU A 37 -17.74 5.94 -0.54
N VAL A 38 -17.22 7.16 -0.64
CA VAL A 38 -16.66 7.73 -1.88
C VAL A 38 -15.29 8.31 -1.58
N GLU A 39 -14.36 8.08 -2.50
CA GLU A 39 -13.04 8.70 -2.45
C GLU A 39 -13.17 10.21 -2.68
N THR A 40 -12.66 11.00 -1.74
CA THR A 40 -12.79 12.47 -1.79
C THR A 40 -11.50 13.17 -2.16
N GLU A 41 -10.37 12.59 -1.77
CA GLU A 41 -9.04 13.13 -2.01
C GLU A 41 -8.04 11.97 -2.07
N HIS A 42 -7.20 11.97 -3.09
CA HIS A 42 -6.06 11.06 -3.20
C HIS A 42 -4.85 11.67 -2.49
N ILE A 43 -4.30 10.95 -1.50
CA ILE A 43 -3.18 11.46 -0.70
C ILE A 43 -1.84 11.11 -1.36
N CYS A 44 -1.64 9.84 -1.71
CA CYS A 44 -0.41 9.37 -2.33
C CYS A 44 -0.57 8.00 -2.98
N ASP A 45 0.20 7.78 -4.05
CA ASP A 45 0.39 6.44 -4.60
C ASP A 45 1.34 5.64 -3.71
N ILE A 46 1.06 4.35 -3.58
CA ILE A 46 1.91 3.42 -2.83
C ILE A 46 2.39 2.28 -3.72
N THR A 47 3.60 1.80 -3.43
CA THR A 47 4.16 0.61 -4.06
C THR A 47 4.76 -0.28 -2.99
N SER A 48 4.69 -1.60 -3.21
CA SER A 48 5.53 -2.53 -2.46
C SER A 48 7.00 -2.27 -2.78
N ARG A 49 7.89 -2.39 -1.79
CA ARG A 49 9.34 -2.20 -1.96
C ARG A 49 10.10 -3.36 -1.32
N PHE A 50 11.16 -3.81 -1.98
CA PHE A 50 12.11 -4.75 -1.38
C PHE A 50 13.08 -3.98 -0.48
N ILE A 51 12.89 -4.10 0.84
CA ILE A 51 13.65 -3.36 1.84
C ILE A 51 14.66 -4.29 2.51
N VAL A 52 15.89 -3.81 2.70
CA VAL A 52 17.00 -4.60 3.24
C VAL A 52 17.57 -3.93 4.48
N ASN A 53 17.90 -4.75 5.49
CA ASN A 53 18.65 -4.29 6.65
C ASN A 53 20.12 -3.97 6.26
N PRO A 54 20.66 -2.78 6.57
CA PRO A 54 22.02 -2.40 6.17
C PRO A 54 23.14 -3.30 6.70
N VAL A 55 22.99 -3.86 7.90
CA VAL A 55 23.98 -4.77 8.49
C VAL A 55 23.92 -6.13 7.81
N SER A 56 22.71 -6.66 7.59
CA SER A 56 22.54 -7.90 6.82
C SER A 56 23.05 -7.76 5.39
N TYR A 57 22.87 -6.59 4.77
CA TYR A 57 23.39 -6.30 3.43
C TYR A 57 24.91 -6.45 3.35
N ARG A 58 25.65 -5.85 4.30
CA ARG A 58 27.13 -5.96 4.32
C ARG A 58 27.65 -7.39 4.48
N MET A 59 26.86 -8.28 5.07
CA MET A 59 27.24 -9.67 5.31
C MET A 59 26.75 -10.63 4.22
N LYS A 60 25.73 -10.25 3.44
CA LYS A 60 25.00 -11.12 2.51
C LYS A 60 24.70 -10.42 1.18
N ASP A 61 25.55 -9.47 0.79
CA ASP A 61 25.40 -8.63 -0.40
C ASP A 61 25.11 -9.47 -1.64
N ASN A 62 25.89 -10.51 -1.90
CA ASN A 62 25.75 -11.38 -3.06
C ASN A 62 24.33 -11.95 -3.22
N VAL A 63 23.75 -12.50 -2.13
CA VAL A 63 22.41 -13.12 -2.17
C VAL A 63 21.33 -12.06 -2.29
N ILE A 64 21.53 -10.92 -1.61
CA ILE A 64 20.54 -9.83 -1.62
C ILE A 64 20.51 -9.15 -2.99
N ASP A 65 21.67 -8.89 -3.60
CA ASP A 65 21.78 -8.32 -4.93
C ASP A 65 21.21 -9.26 -5.99
N GLU A 66 21.47 -10.57 -5.88
CA GLU A 66 20.85 -11.56 -6.76
C GLU A 66 19.31 -11.50 -6.66
N MET A 67 18.76 -11.45 -5.45
CA MET A 67 17.32 -11.35 -5.23
C MET A 67 16.74 -10.03 -5.77
N ALA A 68 17.42 -8.91 -5.52
CA ALA A 68 17.01 -7.60 -6.02
C ALA A 68 16.99 -7.57 -7.55
N GLN A 69 18.02 -8.11 -8.21
CA GLN A 69 18.07 -8.19 -9.67
C GLN A 69 16.98 -9.10 -10.23
N ARG A 70 16.70 -10.24 -9.59
CA ARG A 70 15.62 -11.14 -10.02
C ARG A 70 14.24 -10.49 -9.90
N LEU A 71 13.99 -9.77 -8.81
CA LEU A 71 12.75 -9.01 -8.63
C LEU A 71 12.63 -7.89 -9.66
N ALA A 72 13.69 -7.10 -9.86
CA ALA A 72 13.70 -6.02 -10.85
C ALA A 72 13.39 -6.51 -12.26
N ARG A 73 14.01 -7.62 -12.70
CA ARG A 73 13.74 -8.21 -14.03
C ARG A 73 12.30 -8.65 -14.21
N ILE A 74 11.66 -9.22 -13.20
CA ILE A 74 10.25 -9.63 -13.28
C ILE A 74 9.35 -8.39 -13.37
N ILE A 75 9.59 -7.40 -12.50
CA ILE A 75 8.79 -6.17 -12.47
C ILE A 75 8.95 -5.34 -13.75
N GLU A 76 10.16 -5.26 -14.31
CA GLU A 76 10.44 -4.54 -15.57
C GLU A 76 9.93 -5.32 -16.79
N GLY A 77 10.10 -6.65 -16.81
CA GLY A 77 9.66 -7.51 -17.91
C GLY A 77 8.14 -7.64 -18.03
N GLU A 78 7.40 -7.55 -16.93
CA GLU A 78 5.92 -7.49 -16.96
C GLU A 78 5.39 -6.18 -17.58
N GLY A 79 6.24 -5.14 -17.74
CA GLY A 79 5.85 -3.86 -18.34
C GLY A 79 5.76 -3.86 -19.87
N GLU A 80 6.33 -4.86 -20.56
CA GLU A 80 6.40 -4.90 -22.04
C GLU A 80 5.29 -5.75 -22.68
N GLU A 81 4.63 -6.66 -21.94
CA GLU A 81 3.60 -7.57 -22.49
C GLU A 81 2.16 -7.01 -22.46
N SER A 82 1.96 -5.74 -22.04
CA SER A 82 0.63 -5.11 -21.95
C SER A 82 0.41 -3.93 -22.92
N SER A 83 1.20 -3.80 -23.99
CA SER A 83 0.98 -2.80 -25.07
C SER A 83 0.48 -3.44 -26.37
#